data_AF-A0A161LEK4-F1
#
_entry.id   AF-A0A161LEK4-F1
#
_cell.length_a   1.000
_cell.length_b   1.000
_cell.length_c   1.000
_cell.angle_alpha   90.00
_cell.angle_beta   90.00
_cell.angle_gamma   90.00
#
_symmetry.space_group_name_H-M   'P 1'
#
loop_
_entity.id
_entity.type
_entity.pdbx_description
1 polymer ?
#
loop_
_entity_poly.entity_id
_entity_poly.type
_entity_poly.pdbx_seq_one_letter_code
_entity_poly.pdbx_strand_id
1 'polypeptide(L)'
;MKQKFVMGLMLLSVLLLSSCQKDTWRQGTLDYKFTPTTSRTGYFEERQVAYPEDISITGYANQINDFSFLGSVVEVTGDLVAGDVIRGLVIDIDGLEPYTFSNIPVYKNGEVITIADSRNNVAFYNFMMNAFNHMRNTGKQDIIVSAYLQDRYGYAVPGARVEVNIYNDLDVNVND
;
A
#
# COMPACT_ATOMS: atom_id res chain seq x y z
N MET A 1 21.06 -80.17 23.80
CA MET A 1 20.06 -79.11 24.03
C MET A 1 20.79 -77.78 24.25
N LYS A 2 20.67 -76.82 23.34
CA LYS A 2 21.13 -75.43 23.53
C LYS A 2 20.02 -74.51 23.01
N GLN A 3 19.31 -73.87 23.94
CA GLN A 3 18.29 -72.86 23.67
C GLN A 3 18.97 -71.58 23.15
N LYS A 4 18.50 -71.05 22.02
CA LYS A 4 18.87 -69.72 21.54
C LYS A 4 17.75 -68.74 21.92
N PHE A 5 18.09 -67.78 22.78
CA PHE A 5 17.23 -66.66 23.15
C PHE A 5 17.37 -65.58 22.06
N VAL A 6 16.29 -65.27 21.34
CA VAL A 6 16.25 -64.17 20.38
C VAL A 6 15.62 -62.97 21.07
N MET A 7 16.45 -61.96 21.34
CA MET A 7 16.07 -60.70 21.98
C MET A 7 15.51 -59.78 20.89
N GLY A 8 14.19 -59.55 20.90
CA GLY A 8 13.50 -58.67 19.97
C GLY A 8 13.80 -57.20 20.27
N LEU A 9 14.40 -56.51 19.29
CA LEU A 9 14.63 -55.07 19.30
C LEU A 9 13.30 -54.37 18.96
N MET A 10 12.66 -53.76 19.95
CA MET A 10 11.47 -52.92 19.77
C MET A 10 11.91 -51.60 19.13
N LEU A 11 11.59 -51.41 17.85
CA LEU A 11 11.80 -50.15 17.14
C LEU A 11 10.77 -49.13 17.67
N LEU A 12 11.24 -48.19 18.48
CA LEU A 12 10.44 -47.06 18.93
C LEU A 12 10.33 -46.04 17.79
N SER A 13 9.25 -46.12 17.02
CA SER A 13 8.92 -45.16 15.96
C SER A 13 8.50 -43.82 16.57
N VAL A 14 9.48 -42.93 16.76
CA VAL A 14 9.23 -41.53 17.08
C VAL A 14 8.59 -40.88 15.83
N LEU A 15 7.27 -40.75 15.85
CA LEU A 15 6.53 -39.90 14.91
C LEU A 15 6.93 -38.45 15.19
N LEU A 16 7.90 -37.95 14.42
CA LEU A 16 8.13 -36.52 14.26
C LEU A 16 6.89 -35.95 13.58
N LEU A 17 5.95 -35.42 14.36
CA LEU A 17 4.92 -34.51 13.86
C LEU A 17 5.62 -33.19 13.52
N SER A 18 6.33 -33.14 12.40
CA SER A 18 6.61 -31.87 11.74
C SER A 18 5.26 -31.32 11.27
N SER A 19 4.70 -30.42 12.07
CA SER A 19 3.65 -29.51 11.62
C SER A 19 4.17 -28.78 10.39
N CYS A 20 3.89 -29.29 9.19
CA CYS A 20 4.16 -28.60 7.94
C CYS A 20 3.16 -27.44 7.85
N GLN A 21 3.47 -26.34 8.52
CA GLN A 21 2.83 -25.06 8.25
C GLN A 21 3.17 -24.73 6.80
N LYS A 22 2.15 -24.73 5.94
CA LYS A 22 2.34 -24.59 4.51
C LYS A 22 2.15 -23.13 4.16
N ASP A 23 3.25 -22.44 3.90
CA ASP A 23 3.22 -21.08 3.39
C ASP A 23 2.54 -21.05 2.02
N THR A 24 1.45 -20.30 1.91
CA THR A 24 0.77 -20.07 0.64
C THR A 24 0.74 -18.58 0.31
N TRP A 25 1.15 -18.25 -0.92
CA TRP A 25 1.11 -16.89 -1.46
C TRP A 25 -0.24 -16.62 -2.12
N ARG A 26 -0.81 -15.44 -1.84
CA ARG A 26 -2.15 -15.01 -2.24
C ARG A 26 -2.15 -13.53 -2.59
N GLN A 27 -3.04 -13.13 -3.48
CA GLN A 27 -3.23 -11.70 -3.76
C GLN A 27 -3.97 -11.01 -2.61
N GLY A 28 -3.44 -9.86 -2.21
CA GLY A 28 -4.05 -8.96 -1.24
C GLY A 28 -3.92 -7.51 -1.70
N THR A 29 -4.56 -6.60 -0.96
CA THR A 29 -4.54 -5.17 -1.26
C THR A 29 -4.33 -4.35 0.02
N LEU A 30 -3.75 -3.16 -0.13
CA LEU A 30 -3.71 -2.17 0.94
C LEU A 30 -3.90 -0.79 0.33
N ASP A 31 -5.13 -0.31 0.32
CA ASP A 31 -5.48 0.94 -0.35
C ASP A 31 -5.50 2.10 0.64
N TYR A 32 -5.02 3.27 0.19
CA TYR A 32 -5.09 4.51 0.95
C TYR A 32 -6.09 5.46 0.32
N LYS A 33 -6.92 6.09 1.15
CA LYS A 33 -7.93 7.05 0.71
C LYS A 33 -7.86 8.30 1.59
N PHE A 34 -7.47 9.40 0.97
CA PHE A 34 -7.40 10.72 1.59
C PHE A 34 -8.52 11.59 1.03
N THR A 35 -9.21 12.34 1.88
CA THR A 35 -10.31 13.23 1.48
C THR A 35 -10.18 14.63 2.08
N PRO A 36 -9.03 15.32 1.89
CA PRO A 36 -8.83 16.61 2.53
C PRO A 36 -9.71 17.70 1.92
N THR A 37 -9.85 18.79 2.67
CA THR A 37 -10.45 20.03 2.18
C THR A 37 -9.39 21.11 2.07
N THR A 38 -9.34 21.81 0.94
CA THR A 38 -8.33 22.86 0.73
C THR A 38 -8.52 24.03 1.68
N SER A 39 -7.41 24.53 2.20
CA SER A 39 -7.37 25.73 3.04
C SER A 39 -7.55 27.01 2.21
N ARG A 40 -7.50 28.17 2.87
CA ARG A 40 -7.58 29.49 2.20
C ARG A 40 -6.50 29.74 1.14
N THR A 41 -5.37 29.04 1.23
CA THR A 41 -4.25 29.15 0.27
C THR A 41 -4.33 28.09 -0.83
N GLY A 42 -5.39 27.28 -0.86
CA GLY A 42 -5.50 26.14 -1.77
C GLY A 42 -4.67 24.93 -1.33
N TYR A 43 -3.88 25.06 -0.26
CA TYR A 43 -3.11 23.97 0.31
C TYR A 43 -4.01 22.93 0.96
N PHE A 44 -3.69 21.65 0.77
CA PHE A 44 -4.24 20.56 1.53
C PHE A 44 -3.15 19.60 1.99
N GLU A 45 -3.40 18.96 3.13
CA GLU A 45 -2.55 17.91 3.69
C GLU A 45 -3.44 16.96 4.49
N GLU A 46 -3.20 15.66 4.35
CA GLU A 46 -3.83 14.65 5.20
C GLU A 46 -2.85 13.51 5.48
N ARG A 47 -2.94 12.95 6.68
CA ARG A 47 -2.07 11.91 7.20
C ARG A 47 -2.87 10.65 7.52
N GLN A 48 -2.37 9.50 7.10
CA GLN A 48 -2.89 8.19 7.44
C GLN A 48 -1.75 7.32 7.96
N VAL A 49 -2.04 6.49 8.97
CA VAL A 49 -1.13 5.44 9.41
C VAL A 49 -1.74 4.10 9.02
N ALA A 50 -0.95 3.23 8.41
CA ALA A 50 -1.34 1.88 8.02
C ALA A 50 -0.40 0.84 8.63
N TYR A 51 -0.92 -0.35 8.83
CA TYR A 51 -0.23 -1.48 9.43
C TYR A 51 -0.38 -2.75 8.57
N PRO A 52 0.51 -3.75 8.69
CA PRO A 52 0.37 -5.02 7.99
C PRO A 52 -0.99 -5.70 8.19
N GLU A 53 -1.61 -5.57 9.36
CA GLU A 53 -2.96 -6.08 9.65
C GLU A 53 -4.08 -5.41 8.85
N ASP A 54 -3.84 -4.22 8.27
CA ASP A 54 -4.80 -3.53 7.40
C ASP A 54 -4.85 -4.12 5.99
N ILE A 55 -3.91 -5.02 5.63
CA ILE A 55 -3.88 -5.67 4.33
C ILE A 55 -5.15 -6.54 4.17
N SER A 56 -5.94 -6.19 3.17
CA SER A 56 -7.15 -6.90 2.80
C SER A 56 -6.81 -8.17 2.01
N ILE A 57 -7.16 -9.32 2.57
CA ILE A 57 -6.99 -10.65 1.96
C ILE A 57 -8.21 -11.53 2.27
N THR A 58 -8.73 -12.19 1.24
CA THR A 58 -9.96 -12.99 1.38
C THR A 58 -9.70 -14.28 2.16
N GLY A 59 -10.36 -14.45 3.31
CA GLY A 59 -10.36 -15.70 4.08
C GLY A 59 -9.20 -15.87 5.08
N TYR A 60 -8.26 -14.92 5.15
CA TYR A 60 -7.00 -15.05 5.91
C TYR A 60 -6.63 -13.81 6.73
N ALA A 61 -7.61 -12.97 7.08
CA ALA A 61 -7.36 -11.77 7.87
C ALA A 61 -6.64 -12.13 9.20
N ASN A 62 -5.56 -11.41 9.52
CA ASN A 62 -4.69 -11.62 10.69
C ASN A 62 -3.82 -12.90 10.67
N GLN A 63 -3.61 -13.51 9.50
CA GLN A 63 -2.70 -14.68 9.34
C GLN A 63 -1.53 -14.38 8.39
N ILE A 64 -1.15 -13.12 8.29
CA ILE A 64 -0.10 -12.64 7.39
C ILE A 64 1.28 -12.87 8.02
N ASN A 65 2.14 -13.61 7.31
CA ASN A 65 3.54 -13.80 7.70
C ASN A 65 4.47 -12.79 7.04
N ASP A 66 4.22 -12.52 5.77
CA ASP A 66 5.06 -11.68 4.91
C ASP A 66 4.21 -11.14 3.76
N PHE A 67 4.70 -10.11 3.09
CA PHE A 67 4.09 -9.54 1.91
C PHE A 67 5.12 -8.87 1.01
N SER A 68 4.78 -8.73 -0.26
CA SER A 68 5.60 -8.04 -1.26
C SER A 68 4.73 -7.18 -2.18
N PHE A 69 5.29 -6.06 -2.61
CA PHE A 69 4.62 -5.12 -3.51
C PHE A 69 4.56 -5.65 -4.95
N LEU A 70 3.38 -5.57 -5.58
CA LEU A 70 3.20 -5.95 -6.99
C LEU A 70 2.92 -4.74 -7.89
N GLY A 71 2.16 -3.76 -7.41
CA GLY A 71 1.83 -2.59 -8.20
C GLY A 71 0.96 -1.59 -7.45
N SER A 72 0.97 -0.35 -7.94
CA SER A 72 0.21 0.76 -7.37
C SER A 72 -0.38 1.63 -8.48
N VAL A 73 -1.60 2.11 -8.25
CA VAL A 73 -2.24 3.12 -9.09
C VAL A 73 -2.66 4.29 -8.21
N VAL A 74 -2.35 5.51 -8.63
CA VAL A 74 -2.77 6.73 -7.93
C VAL A 74 -3.81 7.47 -8.75
N GLU A 75 -4.94 7.75 -8.11
CA GLU A 75 -6.04 8.52 -8.69
C GLU A 75 -6.36 9.74 -7.84
N VAL A 76 -6.74 10.83 -8.51
CA VAL A 76 -7.21 12.05 -7.85
C VAL A 76 -8.55 12.48 -8.43
N THR A 77 -9.47 12.89 -7.56
CA THR A 77 -10.79 13.41 -7.92
C THR A 77 -11.28 14.40 -6.86
N GLY A 78 -12.56 14.79 -6.91
CA GLY A 78 -13.22 15.66 -5.94
C GLY A 78 -13.94 16.84 -6.59
N ASP A 79 -13.98 17.97 -5.89
CA ASP A 79 -14.57 19.24 -6.32
C ASP A 79 -13.63 19.97 -7.32
N LEU A 80 -13.11 19.24 -8.30
CA LEU A 80 -12.18 19.74 -9.31
C LEU A 80 -12.96 20.37 -10.46
N VAL A 81 -12.56 21.57 -10.88
CA VAL A 81 -13.18 22.29 -12.02
C VAL A 81 -12.22 22.30 -13.20
N ALA A 82 -12.76 22.21 -14.42
CA ALA A 82 -11.96 22.27 -15.64
C ALA A 82 -11.12 23.56 -15.68
N GLY A 83 -9.81 23.38 -15.86
CA GLY A 83 -8.81 24.45 -15.82
C GLY A 83 -8.10 24.61 -14.48
N ASP A 84 -8.57 23.95 -13.42
CA ASP A 84 -7.81 23.85 -12.19
C ASP A 84 -6.52 23.06 -12.41
N VAL A 85 -5.56 23.24 -11.51
CA VAL A 85 -4.28 22.52 -11.50
C VAL A 85 -3.94 22.13 -10.07
N ILE A 86 -3.66 20.84 -9.86
CA ILE A 86 -3.06 20.35 -8.63
C ILE A 86 -1.54 20.50 -8.77
N ARG A 87 -0.95 21.33 -7.92
CA ARG A 87 0.46 21.72 -7.96
C ARG A 87 1.23 20.93 -6.92
N GLY A 88 2.24 20.19 -7.38
CA GLY A 88 3.21 19.53 -6.51
C GLY A 88 2.55 18.57 -5.54
N LEU A 89 1.80 17.59 -6.05
CA LEU A 89 1.25 16.55 -5.19
C LEU A 89 2.41 15.70 -4.67
N VAL A 90 2.56 15.66 -3.35
CA VAL A 90 3.60 14.90 -2.65
C VAL A 90 2.94 13.69 -1.99
N ILE A 91 3.59 12.53 -2.12
CA ILE A 91 3.40 11.37 -1.26
C ILE A 91 4.65 11.27 -0.39
N ASP A 92 4.50 11.56 0.89
CA ASP A 92 5.56 11.49 1.90
C ASP A 92 5.31 10.27 2.78
N ILE A 93 6.36 9.47 2.99
CA ILE A 93 6.32 8.27 3.82
C ILE A 93 7.49 8.37 4.78
N ASP A 94 7.21 8.34 6.08
CA ASP A 94 8.22 8.51 7.12
C ASP A 94 9.41 7.56 6.90
N GLY A 95 10.62 8.12 6.96
CA GLY A 95 11.86 7.39 6.71
C GLY A 95 12.23 7.16 5.24
N LEU A 96 11.49 7.71 4.27
CA LEU A 96 11.82 7.69 2.84
C LEU A 96 11.96 9.11 2.26
N GLU A 97 12.58 9.22 1.09
CA GLU A 97 12.55 10.47 0.31
C GLU A 97 11.15 10.65 -0.32
N PRO A 98 10.50 11.81 -0.16
CA PRO A 98 9.15 12.02 -0.68
C PRO A 98 9.07 11.92 -2.21
N TYR A 99 7.99 11.33 -2.71
CA TYR A 99 7.73 11.28 -4.15
C TYR A 99 6.81 12.43 -4.57
N THR A 100 7.28 13.27 -5.49
CA THR A 100 6.53 14.44 -5.96
C THR A 100 6.05 14.26 -7.40
N PHE A 101 4.75 14.40 -7.60
CA PHE A 101 4.15 14.57 -8.93
C PHE A 101 4.18 16.05 -9.32
N SER A 102 4.58 16.29 -10.57
CA SER A 102 4.49 17.62 -11.17
C SER A 102 3.03 18.02 -11.41
N ASN A 103 2.81 19.25 -11.87
CA ASN A 103 1.48 19.82 -12.13
C ASN A 103 0.51 18.85 -12.81
N ILE A 104 -0.63 18.58 -12.17
CA ILE A 104 -1.70 17.73 -12.69
C ILE A 104 -2.84 18.66 -13.17
N PRO A 105 -3.02 18.85 -14.49
CA PRO A 105 -4.11 19.66 -15.02
C PRO A 105 -5.46 18.93 -14.93
N VAL A 106 -6.51 19.68 -14.62
CA VAL A 106 -7.90 19.21 -14.64
C VAL A 106 -8.55 19.61 -15.96
N TYR A 107 -9.03 18.63 -16.73
CA TYR A 107 -9.64 18.87 -18.05
C TYR A 107 -11.15 18.90 -18.00
N LYS A 108 -11.77 18.21 -17.04
CA LYS A 108 -13.23 18.13 -16.88
C LYS A 108 -13.65 18.36 -15.43
N ASN A 109 -14.86 18.89 -15.24
CA ASN A 109 -15.42 19.04 -13.90
C ASN A 109 -15.63 17.66 -13.26
N GLY A 110 -15.16 17.47 -12.03
CA GLY A 110 -15.26 16.21 -11.29
C GLY A 110 -14.48 15.06 -11.94
N GLU A 111 -13.43 15.34 -12.72
CA GLU A 111 -12.63 14.32 -13.36
C GLU A 111 -12.00 13.35 -12.34
N VAL A 112 -11.94 12.07 -12.71
CA VAL A 112 -11.07 11.09 -12.06
C VAL A 112 -9.80 11.02 -12.88
N ILE A 113 -8.68 11.44 -12.28
CA ILE A 113 -7.39 11.56 -12.95
C ILE A 113 -6.47 10.47 -12.43
N THR A 114 -6.14 9.48 -13.27
CA THR A 114 -5.06 8.53 -12.97
C THR A 114 -3.72 9.23 -13.20
N ILE A 115 -3.01 9.58 -12.12
CA ILE A 115 -1.76 10.35 -12.20
C ILE A 115 -0.52 9.44 -12.29
N ALA A 116 -0.64 8.18 -11.86
CA ALA A 116 0.43 7.21 -11.90
C ALA A 116 -0.08 5.77 -11.95
N ASP A 117 0.60 4.94 -12.73
CA ASP A 117 0.55 3.48 -12.65
C ASP A 117 2.00 2.99 -12.53
N SER A 118 2.35 2.38 -11.40
CA SER A 118 3.71 1.93 -11.11
C SER A 118 4.20 0.91 -12.12
N ARG A 119 3.30 0.16 -12.76
CA ARG A 119 3.66 -0.85 -13.79
C ARG A 119 4.32 -0.22 -15.02
N ASN A 120 4.05 1.05 -15.25
CA ASN A 120 4.57 1.84 -16.37
C ASN A 120 5.54 2.95 -15.92
N ASN A 121 5.82 3.06 -14.62
CA ASN A 121 6.72 4.08 -14.05
C ASN A 121 7.68 3.44 -13.05
N VAL A 122 8.91 3.16 -13.49
CA VAL A 122 9.96 2.50 -12.70
C VAL A 122 10.33 3.29 -11.44
N ALA A 123 10.37 4.63 -11.51
CA ALA A 123 10.72 5.45 -10.35
C ALA A 123 9.64 5.35 -9.26
N PHE A 124 8.37 5.44 -9.65
CA PHE A 124 7.25 5.30 -8.73
C PHE A 124 7.11 3.86 -8.20
N TYR A 125 7.37 2.85 -9.04
CA TYR A 125 7.44 1.45 -8.60
C TYR A 125 8.49 1.26 -7.50
N ASN A 126 9.70 1.77 -7.70
CA ASN A 126 10.77 1.64 -6.72
C ASN A 126 10.44 2.38 -5.41
N PHE A 127 9.81 3.56 -5.49
CA PHE A 127 9.32 4.28 -4.33
C PHE A 127 8.32 3.45 -3.52
N MET A 128 7.27 2.92 -4.16
CA MET A 128 6.25 2.10 -3.48
C MET A 128 6.82 0.77 -2.98
N MET A 129 7.71 0.13 -3.72
CA MET A 129 8.44 -1.06 -3.26
C MET A 129 9.22 -0.77 -1.97
N ASN A 130 9.94 0.35 -1.92
CA ASN A 130 10.66 0.78 -0.72
C ASN A 130 9.70 1.09 0.43
N ALA A 131 8.53 1.68 0.15
CA ALA A 131 7.48 1.93 1.12
C ALA A 131 6.98 0.65 1.78
N PHE A 132 6.63 -0.37 0.99
CA PHE A 132 6.18 -1.66 1.52
C PHE A 132 7.31 -2.43 2.25
N ASN A 133 8.55 -2.35 1.75
CA ASN A 133 9.71 -2.90 2.48
C ASN A 133 9.93 -2.19 3.81
N HIS A 134 9.75 -0.87 3.86
CA HIS A 134 9.83 -0.09 5.10
C HIS A 134 8.75 -0.55 6.09
N MET A 135 7.49 -0.67 5.64
CA MET A 135 6.38 -1.15 6.47
C MET A 135 6.64 -2.54 7.04
N ARG A 136 7.18 -3.46 6.22
CA ARG A 136 7.57 -4.80 6.69
C ARG A 136 8.61 -4.74 7.81
N ASN A 137 9.55 -3.81 7.73
CA ASN A 137 10.64 -3.70 8.70
C ASN A 137 10.24 -2.96 9.98
N THR A 138 9.35 -1.98 9.89
CA THR A 138 8.96 -1.12 11.03
C THR A 138 7.61 -1.48 11.63
N GLY A 139 6.82 -2.32 10.95
CA GLY A 139 5.48 -2.72 11.36
C GLY A 139 4.41 -1.66 11.13
N LYS A 140 4.73 -0.53 10.48
CA LYS A 140 3.78 0.53 10.17
C LYS A 140 4.25 1.35 8.97
N GLN A 141 3.33 2.09 8.38
CA GLN A 141 3.62 3.11 7.38
C GLN A 141 2.86 4.39 7.76
N ASP A 142 3.58 5.49 7.84
CA ASP A 142 3.03 6.81 8.10
C ASP A 142 3.06 7.59 6.78
N ILE A 143 1.89 7.77 6.16
CA ILE A 143 1.73 8.37 4.84
C ILE A 143 1.09 9.74 4.99
N ILE A 144 1.71 10.75 4.38
CA ILE A 144 1.17 12.09 4.25
C ILE A 144 1.02 12.41 2.77
N VAL A 145 -0.14 12.91 2.37
CA VAL A 145 -0.34 13.49 1.04
C VAL A 145 -0.60 14.97 1.16
N SER A 146 0.06 15.77 0.34
CA SER A 146 -0.13 17.22 0.31
C SER A 146 0.03 17.81 -1.07
N ALA A 147 -0.67 18.90 -1.35
CA ALA A 147 -0.53 19.68 -2.58
C ALA A 147 -1.17 21.07 -2.45
N TYR A 148 -1.10 21.85 -3.52
CA TYR A 148 -1.91 23.05 -3.69
C TYR A 148 -2.90 22.89 -4.85
N LEU A 149 -4.16 23.27 -4.66
CA LEU A 149 -5.14 23.42 -5.73
C LEU A 149 -5.22 24.89 -6.15
N GLN A 150 -5.02 25.14 -7.45
CA GLN A 150 -5.14 26.46 -8.06
C GLN A 150 -6.10 26.43 -9.23
N ASP A 151 -6.78 27.55 -9.48
CA ASP A 151 -7.63 27.71 -10.66
C ASP A 151 -6.78 27.99 -11.92
N ARG A 152 -7.45 28.16 -13.06
CA ARG A 152 -6.82 28.46 -14.36
C ARG A 152 -6.01 29.77 -14.39
N TYR A 153 -6.22 30.66 -13.44
CA TYR A 153 -5.52 31.94 -13.32
C TYR A 153 -4.40 31.88 -12.28
N GLY A 154 -4.21 30.73 -11.62
CA GLY A 154 -3.21 30.53 -10.58
C GLY A 154 -3.66 30.99 -9.19
N TYR A 155 -4.94 31.34 -8.99
CA TYR A 155 -5.47 31.66 -7.68
C TYR A 155 -5.78 30.40 -6.89
N ALA A 156 -5.61 30.47 -5.57
CA ALA A 156 -5.99 29.40 -4.67
C ALA A 156 -7.48 29.06 -4.79
N VAL A 157 -7.81 27.76 -4.76
CA VAL A 157 -9.20 27.28 -4.68
C VAL A 157 -9.48 26.82 -3.25
N PRO A 158 -10.14 27.64 -2.40
CA PRO A 158 -10.39 27.29 -1.01
C PRO A 158 -11.68 26.49 -0.82
N GLY A 159 -11.70 25.59 0.18
CA GLY A 159 -12.89 24.83 0.56
C GLY A 159 -13.30 23.71 -0.40
N ALA A 160 -12.46 23.40 -1.40
CA ALA A 160 -12.69 22.27 -2.30
C ALA A 160 -12.32 20.97 -1.61
N ARG A 161 -13.17 19.95 -1.74
CA ARG A 161 -12.82 18.58 -1.32
C ARG A 161 -11.98 17.94 -2.42
N VAL A 162 -10.81 17.44 -2.06
CA VAL A 162 -9.97 16.64 -2.94
C VAL A 162 -9.99 15.22 -2.43
N GLU A 163 -10.03 14.23 -3.32
CA GLU A 163 -9.90 12.83 -2.97
C GLU A 163 -8.66 12.27 -3.67
N VAL A 164 -7.75 11.70 -2.90
CA VAL A 164 -6.55 11.01 -3.41
C VAL A 164 -6.66 9.55 -3.01
N ASN A 165 -6.71 8.66 -3.99
CA ASN A 165 -6.72 7.22 -3.79
C ASN A 165 -5.40 6.63 -4.26
N ILE A 166 -4.79 5.78 -3.44
CA ILE A 166 -3.59 5.00 -3.78
C ILE A 166 -3.99 3.54 -3.63
N TYR A 167 -4.24 2.88 -4.76
CA TYR A 167 -4.57 1.46 -4.79
C TYR A 167 -3.30 0.64 -4.85
N ASN A 168 -3.14 -0.38 -4.02
CA ASN A 168 -1.94 -1.20 -3.99
C ASN A 168 -2.27 -2.68 -4.06
N ASP A 169 -1.63 -3.37 -5.01
CA ASP A 169 -1.67 -4.81 -5.14
C ASP A 169 -0.44 -5.44 -4.48
N LEU A 170 -0.68 -6.49 -3.69
CA LEU A 170 0.33 -7.20 -2.92
C LEU A 170 0.27 -8.69 -3.19
N ASP A 171 1.42 -9.35 -3.11
CA ASP A 171 1.51 -10.78 -2.88
C ASP A 171 1.72 -11.00 -1.38
N VAL A 172 0.87 -11.81 -0.75
CA VAL A 172 0.77 -11.96 0.70
C VAL A 172 0.96 -13.41 1.06
N ASN A 173 1.93 -13.69 1.92
CA ASN A 173 2.17 -15.00 2.49
C ASN A 173 1.28 -15.19 3.72
N VAL A 174 0.45 -16.24 3.69
CA VAL A 174 -0.44 -16.57 4.80
C VAL A 174 -0.16 -17.96 5.35
N ASN A 175 -0.43 -18.13 6.65
CA ASN A 175 -0.49 -19.43 7.29
C ASN A 175 -1.78 -20.15 6.92
N ASP A 176 -1.69 -21.23 6.15
CA ASP A 176 -2.75 -22.24 6.04
C ASP A 176 -2.69 -23.25 7.21
#